data_AF-A0A832XAB6-F1
#
_entry.id   AF-A0A832XAB6-F1
#
_cell.length_a   1.000
_cell.length_b   1.000
_cell.length_c   1.000
_cell.angle_alpha   90.00
_cell.angle_beta   90.00
_cell.angle_gamma   90.00
#
_symmetry.space_group_name_H-M   'P 1'
#
loop_
_entity.id
_entity.type
_entity.pdbx_description
1 polymer ?
#
loop_
_entity_poly.entity_id
_entity_poly.type
_entity_poly.pdbx_seq_one_letter_code
_entity_poly.pdbx_strand_id
1 'polypeptide(L)'
;MGVFRYESKYAAPTREQRERYMRGEREEHVFGNDGEITLILYDEAAYLKDDLEGVRILFTGVLDKQKVHDEIRRMLEEHAQKNERPREFSPAKR
;
A
#
# COMPACT_ATOMS: atom_id res chain seq x y z
N MET A 1 -18.41 -1.32 5.52
CA MET A 1 -17.04 -1.82 5.30
C MET A 1 -16.65 -1.43 3.88
N GLY A 2 -15.39 -1.04 3.67
CA GLY A 2 -14.94 -0.39 2.44
C GLY A 2 -13.43 -0.15 2.40
N VAL A 3 -12.95 0.43 1.30
CA VAL A 3 -11.52 0.66 1.02
C VAL A 3 -11.24 2.16 1.02
N PHE A 4 -10.26 2.58 1.80
CA PHE A 4 -9.80 3.96 1.85
C PHE A 4 -8.39 4.06 1.27
N ARG A 5 -8.25 4.80 0.16
CA ARG A 5 -6.97 5.02 -0.50
C ARG A 5 -6.48 6.44 -0.24
N TYR A 6 -5.20 6.55 0.06
CA TYR A 6 -4.51 7.79 0.37
C TYR A 6 -3.31 7.93 -0.57
N GLU A 7 -3.38 8.89 -1.49
CA GLU A 7 -2.37 9.09 -2.53
C GLU A 7 -1.34 10.15 -2.09
N SER A 8 -0.82 9.98 -0.87
CA SER A 8 0.24 10.84 -0.33
C SER A 8 0.94 10.17 0.84
N LYS A 9 2.27 10.24 0.87
CA LYS A 9 3.10 9.73 1.97
C LYS A 9 2.79 10.36 3.33
N TYR A 10 2.17 11.55 3.33
CA TYR A 10 1.74 12.24 4.55
C TYR A 10 0.28 11.96 4.92
N ALA A 11 -0.50 11.45 3.97
CA ALA A 11 -1.86 11.03 4.25
C ALA A 11 -1.82 9.72 5.03
N ALA A 12 -2.68 9.61 6.02
CA ALA A 12 -2.77 8.47 6.89
C ALA A 12 -4.22 8.29 7.34
N PRO A 13 -4.60 7.07 7.77
CA PRO A 13 -5.90 6.83 8.36
C PRO A 13 -6.18 7.82 9.49
N THR A 14 -7.41 8.33 9.54
CA THR A 14 -7.86 9.25 10.59
C THR A 14 -7.77 8.57 11.95
N ARG A 15 -7.76 9.37 13.02
CA ARG A 15 -7.76 8.85 14.39
C ARG A 15 -8.89 7.85 14.60
N GLU A 16 -10.12 8.17 14.16
CA GLU A 16 -11.27 7.28 14.27
C GLU A 16 -11.07 5.96 13.53
N GLN A 17 -10.50 5.98 12.32
CA GLN A 17 -10.22 4.75 11.56
C GLN A 17 -9.17 3.88 12.25
N ARG A 18 -8.10 4.48 12.79
CA ARG A 18 -7.09 3.74 13.55
C ARG A 18 -7.71 3.11 14.80
N GLU A 19 -8.51 3.90 15.49
CA GLU A 19 -9.25 3.49 16.66
C GLU A 19 -10.34 2.45 16.37
N ARG A 20 -10.80 2.30 15.14
CA ARG A 20 -11.86 1.33 14.84
C ARG A 20 -11.32 0.05 14.21
N TYR A 21 -10.30 0.17 13.37
CA TYR A 21 -9.86 -0.91 12.50
C TYR A 21 -8.40 -1.33 12.71
N MET A 22 -7.59 -0.51 13.40
CA MET A 22 -6.15 -0.74 13.56
C MET A 22 -5.78 -0.96 15.03
N ARG A 23 -6.60 -1.72 15.77
CA ARG A 23 -6.34 -2.12 17.17
C ARG A 23 -6.14 -3.62 17.29
N GLY A 24 -5.57 -4.03 18.42
CA GLY A 24 -5.39 -5.44 18.77
C GLY A 24 -4.08 -6.01 18.24
N GLU A 25 -4.03 -7.34 18.17
CA GLU A 25 -2.92 -8.07 17.57
C GLU A 25 -2.80 -7.73 16.08
N ARG A 26 -1.56 -7.62 15.61
CA ARG A 26 -1.26 -7.28 14.23
C ARG A 26 -0.09 -8.10 13.72
N GLU A 27 -0.20 -8.49 12.46
CA GLU A 27 0.87 -9.18 11.74
C GLU A 27 1.40 -8.24 10.66
N GLU A 28 2.70 -8.05 10.62
CA GLU A 28 3.36 -7.20 9.63
C GLU A 28 4.10 -8.08 8.62
N HIS A 29 3.85 -7.83 7.34
CA HIS A 29 4.52 -8.46 6.22
C HIS A 29 5.15 -7.39 5.35
N VAL A 30 6.36 -7.66 4.89
CA VAL A 30 7.14 -6.74 4.08
C VAL A 30 7.41 -7.41 2.74
N PHE A 31 7.20 -6.69 1.65
CA PHE A 31 7.32 -7.15 0.27
C PHE A 31 8.18 -6.18 -0.56
N GLY A 32 8.79 -6.67 -1.64
CA GLY A 32 9.69 -5.90 -2.51
C GLY A 32 11.18 -6.09 -2.16
N ASN A 33 12.06 -5.53 -3.01
CA ASN A 33 13.51 -5.73 -2.88
C ASN A 33 14.11 -4.96 -1.69
N ASP A 34 13.50 -3.84 -1.31
CA ASP A 34 13.93 -3.00 -0.17
C ASP A 34 12.84 -2.86 0.91
N GLY A 35 11.85 -3.76 0.90
CA GLY A 35 10.70 -3.65 1.80
C GLY A 35 9.81 -2.44 1.53
N GLU A 36 9.74 -2.06 0.26
CA GLU A 36 9.03 -0.90 -0.26
C GLU A 36 7.52 -0.97 -0.02
N ILE A 37 6.98 -2.19 0.10
CA ILE A 37 5.57 -2.43 0.37
C ILE A 37 5.44 -3.11 1.74
N THR A 38 4.75 -2.45 2.67
CA THR A 38 4.42 -3.00 4.00
C THR A 38 2.94 -3.29 4.09
N LEU A 39 2.57 -4.51 4.45
CA LEU A 39 1.22 -4.91 4.80
C LEU A 39 1.13 -5.12 6.32
N ILE A 40 0.16 -4.48 6.96
CA ILE A 40 -0.17 -4.69 8.36
C ILE A 40 -1.58 -5.28 8.42
N LEU A 41 -1.68 -6.54 8.82
CA LEU A 41 -2.93 -7.26 9.01
C LEU A 41 -3.43 -7.08 10.44
N TYR A 42 -4.71 -6.78 10.56
CA TYR A 42 -5.47 -6.79 11.80
C TYR A 42 -6.57 -7.86 11.69
N ASP A 43 -7.25 -8.15 12.80
CA ASP A 43 -8.33 -9.14 12.83
C ASP A 43 -9.40 -8.86 11.75
N GLU A 44 -9.96 -7.64 11.73
CA GLU A 44 -11.03 -7.23 10.81
C GLU A 44 -10.58 -6.25 9.71
N ALA A 45 -9.29 -5.97 9.57
CA ALA A 45 -8.79 -4.98 8.62
C ALA A 45 -7.39 -5.30 8.09
N ALA A 46 -6.99 -4.63 7.02
CA ALA A 46 -5.64 -4.66 6.50
C ALA A 46 -5.20 -3.25 6.08
N TYR A 47 -3.98 -2.89 6.45
CA TYR A 47 -3.38 -1.61 6.10
C TYR A 47 -2.14 -1.83 5.25
N LEU A 48 -2.20 -1.38 3.99
CA LEU A 48 -1.14 -1.48 3.01
C LEU A 48 -0.43 -0.13 2.89
N LYS A 49 0.90 -0.15 2.88
CA LYS A 49 1.77 1.00 2.69
C LYS A 49 2.69 0.69 1.51
N ASP A 50 2.73 1.58 0.55
CA ASP A 50 3.75 1.65 -0.49
C ASP A 50 4.57 2.91 -0.24
N ASP A 51 5.81 2.73 0.24
CA ASP A 51 6.73 3.81 0.54
C ASP A 51 7.45 4.32 -0.73
N LEU A 52 7.42 3.59 -1.85
CA LEU A 52 7.98 4.03 -3.13
C LEU A 52 7.08 5.08 -3.80
N GLU A 53 5.77 4.82 -3.86
CA GLU A 53 4.80 5.75 -4.45
C GLU A 53 4.11 6.65 -3.42
N GLY A 54 4.33 6.39 -2.13
CA GLY A 54 3.64 7.10 -1.05
C GLY A 54 2.14 6.78 -1.00
N VAL A 55 1.71 5.66 -1.57
CA VAL A 55 0.33 5.21 -1.56
C VAL A 55 0.06 4.43 -0.29
N ARG A 56 -1.03 4.73 0.39
CA ARG A 56 -1.47 3.99 1.58
C ARG A 56 -2.91 3.58 1.41
N ILE A 57 -3.27 2.37 1.78
CA ILE A 57 -4.61 1.82 1.58
C ILE A 57 -5.06 1.10 2.85
N LEU A 58 -6.23 1.48 3.37
CA LEU A 58 -6.88 0.81 4.49
C LEU A 58 -8.09 0.04 3.97
N PHE A 59 -8.03 -1.28 4.04
CA PHE A 59 -9.12 -2.20 3.78
C PHE A 59 -9.84 -2.47 5.10
N THR A 60 -11.13 -2.12 5.18
CA THR A 60 -11.94 -2.30 6.39
C THR A 60 -12.97 -3.39 6.16
N GLY A 61 -12.92 -4.46 6.96
CA GLY A 61 -13.82 -5.61 6.85
C GLY A 61 -13.19 -6.83 6.17
N VAL A 62 -13.71 -8.01 6.50
CA VAL A 62 -13.19 -9.31 6.06
C VAL A 62 -13.22 -9.48 4.54
N LEU A 63 -14.30 -9.02 3.89
CA LEU A 63 -14.44 -9.11 2.42
C LEU A 63 -13.45 -8.20 1.69
N ASP A 64 -13.20 -7.00 2.21
CA ASP A 64 -12.26 -6.07 1.61
C ASP A 64 -10.81 -6.47 1.89
N LYS A 65 -10.53 -7.08 3.06
CA LYS A 65 -9.23 -7.64 3.40
C LYS A 65 -8.75 -8.66 2.37
N GLN A 66 -9.63 -9.45 1.77
CA GLN A 66 -9.23 -10.40 0.72
C GLN A 66 -8.61 -9.73 -0.51
N LYS A 67 -9.09 -8.52 -0.86
CA LYS A 67 -8.60 -7.74 -2.00
C LYS A 67 -7.19 -7.21 -1.78
N VAL A 68 -6.66 -7.25 -0.56
CA VAL A 68 -5.31 -6.76 -0.25
C VAL A 68 -4.24 -7.54 -1.02
N HIS A 69 -4.46 -8.83 -1.24
CA HIS A 69 -3.52 -9.67 -1.98
C HIS A 69 -3.45 -9.30 -3.46
N ASP A 70 -4.60 -9.02 -4.08
CA ASP A 70 -4.66 -8.54 -5.46
C ASP A 70 -3.96 -7.18 -5.62
N GLU A 71 -4.15 -6.27 -4.66
CA GLU A 71 -3.54 -4.95 -4.69
C GLU A 71 -2.01 -5.02 -4.46
N ILE A 72 -1.53 -5.85 -3.54
CA ILE A 72 -0.08 -6.08 -3.33
C ILE A 72 0.55 -6.63 -4.61
N ARG A 73 -0.08 -7.64 -5.23
CA ARG A 73 0.42 -8.22 -6.48
C ARG A 73 0.52 -7.16 -7.56
N ARG A 74 -0.53 -6.35 -7.74
CA ARG A 74 -0.53 -5.25 -8.70
C ARG A 74 0.60 -4.26 -8.43
N MET A 75 0.79 -3.82 -7.18
CA MET A 75 1.87 -2.90 -6.81
C MET A 75 3.25 -3.47 -7.11
N LEU A 76 3.48 -4.75 -6.79
CA LEU A 76 4.74 -5.44 -7.11
C LEU A 76 5.00 -5.49 -8.62
N GLU A 77 3.96 -5.76 -9.41
CA GLU A 77 4.06 -5.73 -10.89
C GLU A 77 4.37 -4.31 -11.40
N GLU A 78 3.74 -3.27 -10.83
CA GLU A 78 4.02 -1.87 -11.19
C GLU A 78 5.45 -1.44 -10.82
N HIS A 79 5.94 -1.86 -9.65
CA HIS A 79 7.31 -1.61 -9.20
C HIS A 79 8.33 -2.33 -10.10
N ALA A 80 8.07 -3.59 -10.46
CA ALA A 80 8.92 -4.34 -11.39
C ALA A 80 9.03 -3.64 -12.76
N GLN A 81 7.90 -3.24 -13.35
CA GLN A 81 7.89 -2.52 -14.62
C GLN A 81 8.60 -1.16 -14.55
N LYS A 82 8.50 -0.44 -13.42
CA LYS A 82 9.21 0.84 -13.22
C LYS A 82 10.72 0.64 -13.08
N ASN A 83 11.17 -0.43 -12.44
CA ASN A 83 12.58 -0.78 -12.35
C ASN A 83 13.15 -1.28 -13.68
N GLU A 84 12.34 -1.90 -14.54
CA GLU A 84 12.76 -2.36 -15.87
C GLU A 84 12.75 -1.26 -16.94
N ARG A 85 12.08 -0.12 -16.73
CA ARG A 85 12.16 1.03 -17.64
C ARG A 85 13.45 1.81 -17.37
N PRO A 86 14.44 1.82 -18.28
CA PRO A 86 15.53 2.78 -18.17
C PRO A 86 14.94 4.19 -18.17
N ARG A 87 15.36 5.02 -17.20
CA ARG A 87 15.08 6.46 -17.15
C ARG A 87 15.75 7.15 -18.33
N GLU A 88 15.26 6.94 -19.54
CA GLU A 88 15.73 7.62 -20.74
C GLU A 88 14.58 8.39 -21.36
N PHE A 89 14.43 9.65 -20.93
CA PHE A 89 14.20 10.70 -21.90
C PHE A 89 14.76 12.02 -21.37
N SER A 90 15.99 12.32 -21.78
CA SER A 90 16.57 13.66 -21.63
C SER A 90 15.84 14.62 -22.57
N PRO A 91 15.45 15.83 -22.14
CA PRO A 91 14.80 16.79 -23.02
C PRO A 91 15.80 17.22 -24.09
N ALA A 92 15.51 16.89 -25.36
CA ALA A 92 16.27 17.38 -26.49
C ALA A 92 16.18 18.91 -26.53
N LYS A 93 17.28 19.58 -26.19
CA LYS A 93 17.52 20.99 -26.56
C LYS A 93 17.75 21.03 -28.08
N ARG A 94 16.85 21.68 -28.82
CA ARG A 94 17.18 22.52 -29.99
C ARG A 94 16.21 23.67 -30.09
#